data_AF-A0A804NRA3-F1
#
_entry.id   AF-A0A804NRA3-F1
#
_cell.length_a   1.000
_cell.length_b   1.000
_cell.length_c   1.000
_cell.angle_alpha   90.00
_cell.angle_beta   90.00
_cell.angle_gamma   90.00
#
_symmetry.space_group_name_H-M   'P 1'
#
loop_
_entity.id
_entity.type
_entity.pdbx_description
1 polymer ?
#
loop_
_entity_poly.entity_id
_entity_poly.type
_entity_poly.pdbx_seq_one_letter_code
_entity_poly.pdbx_strand_id
1 'polypeptide(L)'
;MVPASWSLYHMTSSKRSQRMLGFELPPPGEYAVGMFFMPTDEKRREKGKAEFKKVAESLGHVILGWRLVPTNNSDLGESALETEPVIEQVFITKSSRSDAEFEQQLYILRRLSITSVRASLNIKRGGERDFYMCSLSSRTIVYKGQLKPSQLKGYYYANLGHENFMSYMALSPAAVLLWPTAMPDSSGCDLRLGGGKEMCLV
;
A
#
# COMPACT_ATOMS: atom_id res chain seq x y z
N MET A 1 1.22 25.02 14.42
CA MET A 1 1.05 23.56 14.61
C MET A 1 -0.25 23.12 13.94
N VAL A 2 -0.29 23.03 12.61
CA VAL A 2 -1.49 22.54 11.90
C VAL A 2 -1.44 20.99 11.92
N PRO A 3 -2.54 20.27 12.24
CA PRO A 3 -2.49 18.85 12.59
C PRO A 3 -1.98 17.95 11.46
N ALA A 4 -1.31 16.84 11.80
CA ALA A 4 -0.64 15.89 10.90
C ALA A 4 -1.55 15.14 9.90
N SER A 5 -2.83 15.48 9.82
CA SER A 5 -3.76 14.78 8.93
C SER A 5 -3.57 15.18 7.46
N TRP A 6 -3.02 16.37 7.14
CA TRP A 6 -3.03 17.00 5.79
C TRP A 6 -2.42 16.20 4.60
N SER A 7 -1.73 15.08 4.81
CA SER A 7 -0.96 14.37 3.75
C SER A 7 -1.81 13.61 2.71
N LEU A 8 -3.01 13.13 3.04
CA LEU A 8 -3.91 12.50 2.04
C LEU A 8 -4.71 13.51 1.20
N TYR A 9 -4.69 14.78 1.58
CA TYR A 9 -5.85 15.67 1.52
C TYR A 9 -6.32 16.07 0.13
N HIS A 10 -5.41 16.31 -0.81
CA HIS A 10 -5.80 16.99 -2.03
C HIS A 10 -5.98 16.04 -3.22
N MET A 11 -5.63 14.75 -3.08
CA MET A 11 -5.89 13.80 -4.15
C MET A 11 -7.37 13.43 -4.25
N THR A 12 -8.11 13.42 -3.12
CA THR A 12 -9.50 12.93 -3.06
C THR A 12 -10.57 13.97 -2.73
N SER A 13 -10.21 15.16 -2.19
CA SER A 13 -11.18 16.17 -1.75
C SER A 13 -11.80 17.01 -2.87
N SER A 14 -11.25 16.99 -4.07
CA SER A 14 -11.97 17.56 -5.21
C SER A 14 -13.19 16.69 -5.48
N LYS A 15 -14.39 17.27 -5.56
CA LYS A 15 -15.64 16.61 -5.99
C LYS A 15 -15.45 15.72 -7.25
N ARG A 16 -14.42 16.02 -8.06
CA ARG A 16 -13.98 15.25 -9.22
C ARG A 16 -13.44 13.85 -8.87
N SER A 17 -12.71 13.68 -7.76
CA SER A 17 -12.17 12.38 -7.34
C SER A 17 -13.24 11.48 -6.72
N GLN A 18 -14.23 12.03 -6.00
CA GLN A 18 -15.34 11.25 -5.45
C GLN A 18 -16.18 10.59 -6.58
N ARG A 19 -16.38 11.30 -7.70
CA ARG A 19 -17.04 10.73 -8.89
C ARG A 19 -16.28 9.55 -9.52
N MET A 20 -14.95 9.54 -9.43
CA MET A 20 -14.12 8.46 -9.98
C MET A 20 -14.14 7.20 -9.11
N LEU A 21 -14.32 7.38 -7.79
CA LEU A 21 -14.33 6.29 -6.82
C LEU A 21 -15.68 5.57 -6.71
N GLY A 22 -16.78 6.28 -7.00
CA GLY A 22 -18.13 5.74 -6.87
C GLY A 22 -18.70 5.75 -5.44
N PHE A 23 -17.96 6.29 -4.47
CA PHE A 23 -18.40 6.44 -3.08
C PHE A 23 -17.94 7.78 -2.49
N GLU A 24 -18.67 8.25 -1.47
CA GLU A 24 -18.33 9.46 -0.73
C GLU A 24 -17.29 9.15 0.36
N LEU A 25 -16.27 9.99 0.44
CA LEU A 25 -15.22 9.86 1.43
C LEU A 25 -15.55 10.74 2.65
N PRO A 26 -15.46 10.20 3.88
CA PRO A 26 -15.53 10.98 5.11
C PRO A 26 -14.46 12.08 5.17
N PRO A 27 -14.59 13.02 6.14
CA PRO A 27 -13.55 13.99 6.40
C PRO A 27 -12.18 13.33 6.62
N PRO A 28 -11.08 14.01 6.28
CA PRO A 28 -9.76 13.48 6.54
C PRO A 28 -9.53 13.16 8.02
N GLY A 29 -8.84 12.05 8.30
CA GLY A 29 -8.70 11.51 9.66
C GLY A 29 -9.84 10.58 10.09
N GLU A 30 -10.99 10.64 9.42
CA GLU A 30 -12.16 9.76 9.65
C GLU A 30 -12.21 8.57 8.70
N TYR A 31 -11.12 8.34 7.95
CA TYR A 31 -10.94 7.14 7.14
C TYR A 31 -9.47 6.70 7.12
N ALA A 32 -9.26 5.43 6.79
CA ALA A 32 -7.96 4.83 6.57
C ALA A 32 -7.83 4.32 5.15
N VAL A 33 -6.58 4.26 4.67
CA VAL A 33 -6.24 3.73 3.36
C VAL A 33 -5.31 2.54 3.52
N GLY A 34 -5.66 1.45 2.87
CA GLY A 34 -4.80 0.27 2.75
C GLY A 34 -4.25 0.14 1.34
N MET A 35 -2.94 -0.06 1.21
CA MET A 35 -2.26 -0.33 -0.06
C MET A 35 -2.08 -1.83 -0.25
N PHE A 36 -2.66 -2.37 -1.32
CA PHE A 36 -2.63 -3.81 -1.63
C PHE A 36 -1.90 -4.06 -2.93
N PHE A 37 -1.02 -5.05 -2.89
CA PHE A 37 -0.46 -5.72 -4.05
C PHE A 37 -1.19 -7.05 -4.20
N MET A 38 -1.83 -7.23 -5.33
CA MET A 38 -2.69 -8.36 -5.66
C MET A 38 -2.19 -9.06 -6.92
N PRO A 39 -2.59 -10.34 -7.12
CA PRO A 39 -2.18 -11.06 -8.32
C PRO A 39 -2.84 -10.45 -9.57
N THR A 40 -2.29 -10.71 -10.75
CA THR A 40 -2.91 -10.30 -12.01
C THR A 40 -4.22 -11.05 -12.29
N ASP A 41 -4.33 -12.29 -11.82
CA ASP A 41 -5.54 -13.11 -11.96
C ASP A 41 -6.73 -12.52 -11.19
N GLU A 42 -7.75 -12.10 -11.94
CA GLU A 42 -8.94 -11.44 -11.40
C GLU A 42 -9.71 -12.30 -10.40
N LYS A 43 -9.86 -13.61 -10.65
CA LYS A 43 -10.59 -14.50 -9.74
C LYS A 43 -9.91 -14.58 -8.37
N ARG A 44 -8.58 -14.67 -8.35
CA ARG A 44 -7.78 -14.63 -7.11
C ARG A 44 -7.87 -13.27 -6.42
N ARG A 45 -7.82 -12.17 -7.18
CA ARG A 45 -7.98 -10.82 -6.60
C ARG A 45 -9.31 -10.69 -5.88
N GLU A 46 -10.41 -11.01 -6.56
CA GLU A 46 -11.76 -10.85 -6.00
C GLU A 46 -11.97 -11.78 -4.79
N LYS A 47 -11.43 -12.99 -4.83
CA LYS A 47 -11.43 -13.88 -3.65
C LYS A 47 -10.65 -13.28 -2.48
N GLY A 48 -9.48 -12.67 -2.73
CA GLY A 48 -8.69 -11.97 -1.71
C GLY A 48 -9.42 -10.77 -1.10
N LYS A 49 -10.11 -9.98 -1.94
CA LYS A 49 -10.94 -8.85 -1.49
C LYS A 49 -12.13 -9.31 -0.67
N ALA A 50 -12.81 -10.38 -1.08
CA ALA A 50 -13.94 -10.94 -0.35
C ALA A 50 -13.53 -11.43 1.05
N GLU A 51 -12.39 -12.10 1.16
CA GLU A 51 -11.83 -12.54 2.44
C GLU A 51 -11.40 -11.36 3.32
N PHE A 52 -10.76 -10.34 2.74
CA PHE A 52 -10.44 -9.11 3.46
C PHE A 52 -11.70 -8.44 4.02
N LYS A 53 -12.77 -8.33 3.20
CA LYS A 53 -14.06 -7.77 3.59
C LYS A 53 -14.68 -8.55 4.75
N LYS A 54 -14.71 -9.88 4.68
CA LYS A 54 -15.23 -10.73 5.76
C LYS A 54 -14.52 -10.49 7.08
N VAL A 55 -13.19 -10.38 7.08
CA VAL A 55 -12.41 -10.11 8.29
C VAL A 55 -12.66 -8.68 8.80
N ALA A 56 -12.71 -7.69 7.91
CA ALA A 56 -13.02 -6.31 8.28
C ALA A 56 -14.40 -6.20 8.96
N GLU A 57 -15.43 -6.80 8.38
CA GLU A 57 -16.79 -6.81 8.93
C GLU A 57 -16.85 -7.54 10.27
N SER A 58 -16.10 -8.64 10.44
CA SER A 58 -16.04 -9.37 11.72
C SER A 58 -15.41 -8.54 12.87
N LEU A 59 -14.57 -7.57 12.53
CA LEU A 59 -13.98 -6.61 13.48
C LEU A 59 -14.81 -5.33 13.63
N GLY A 60 -15.94 -5.21 12.92
CA GLY A 60 -16.80 -4.03 12.95
C GLY A 60 -16.31 -2.86 12.08
N HIS A 61 -15.43 -3.11 11.11
CA HIS A 61 -14.96 -2.10 10.17
C HIS A 61 -15.83 -2.04 8.91
N VAL A 62 -16.11 -0.82 8.45
CA VAL A 62 -16.88 -0.57 7.22
C VAL A 62 -15.92 -0.20 6.09
N ILE A 63 -15.92 -1.01 5.03
CA ILE A 63 -15.19 -0.72 3.80
C ILE A 63 -16.06 0.17 2.90
N LEU A 64 -15.55 1.34 2.54
CA LEU A 64 -16.22 2.29 1.65
C LEU A 64 -16.11 1.85 0.19
N GLY A 65 -14.95 1.33 -0.20
CA GLY A 65 -14.71 0.82 -1.53
C GLY A 65 -13.24 0.62 -1.86
N TRP A 66 -13.01 0.21 -3.10
CA TRP A 66 -11.69 -0.05 -3.66
C TRP A 66 -11.40 0.90 -4.80
N ARG A 67 -10.13 1.29 -4.94
CA ARG A 67 -9.62 2.13 -6.02
C ARG A 67 -8.45 1.43 -6.67
N LEU A 68 -8.54 1.21 -7.98
CA LEU A 68 -7.37 0.84 -8.77
C LEU A 68 -6.38 2.00 -8.81
N VAL A 69 -5.13 1.75 -8.45
CA VAL A 69 -4.07 2.76 -8.49
C VAL A 69 -3.51 2.83 -9.91
N PRO A 70 -3.65 3.95 -10.63
CA PRO A 70 -3.10 4.05 -11.98
C PRO A 70 -1.57 4.06 -11.91
N THR A 71 -0.94 3.09 -12.58
CA THR A 71 0.51 2.95 -12.69
C THR A 71 0.95 3.14 -14.14
N ASN A 72 2.19 3.58 -14.35
CA ASN A 72 2.82 3.65 -15.67
C ASN A 72 4.11 2.83 -15.65
N ASN A 73 4.12 1.72 -16.38
CA ASN A 73 5.23 0.78 -16.40
C ASN A 73 6.21 0.98 -17.58
N SER A 74 6.10 2.10 -18.32
CA SER A 74 6.90 2.36 -19.53
C SER A 74 8.42 2.43 -19.32
N ASP A 75 8.88 2.75 -18.11
CA ASP A 75 10.29 2.88 -17.75
C ASP A 75 10.80 1.71 -16.88
N LEU A 76 10.03 0.63 -16.75
CA LEU A 76 10.42 -0.52 -15.94
C LEU A 76 11.37 -1.45 -16.67
N GLY A 77 12.33 -2.03 -15.93
CA GLY A 77 13.12 -3.15 -16.42
C GLY A 77 12.30 -4.43 -16.52
N GLU A 78 12.72 -5.36 -17.37
CA GLU A 78 12.04 -6.63 -17.66
C GLU A 78 11.68 -7.43 -16.39
N SER A 79 12.62 -7.57 -15.45
CA SER A 79 12.37 -8.26 -14.18
C SER A 79 11.29 -7.61 -13.30
N ALA A 80 11.15 -6.28 -13.36
CA ALA A 80 10.10 -5.57 -12.63
C ALA A 80 8.73 -5.74 -13.31
N LEU A 81 8.69 -5.78 -14.65
CA LEU A 81 7.48 -6.05 -15.42
C LEU A 81 6.94 -7.46 -15.18
N GLU A 82 7.82 -8.47 -15.15
CA GLU A 82 7.44 -9.86 -14.85
C GLU A 82 6.87 -10.07 -13.45
N THR A 83 7.16 -9.14 -12.53
CA THR A 83 6.74 -9.21 -11.14
C THR A 83 5.76 -8.10 -10.75
N GLU A 84 5.25 -7.33 -11.71
CA GLU A 84 4.35 -6.19 -11.47
C GLU A 84 3.02 -6.68 -10.87
N PRO A 85 2.66 -6.28 -9.64
CA PRO A 85 1.38 -6.62 -9.05
C PRO A 85 0.28 -5.66 -9.51
N VAL A 86 -0.98 -6.09 -9.42
CA VAL A 86 -2.10 -5.15 -9.49
C VAL A 86 -2.17 -4.40 -8.17
N ILE A 87 -2.06 -3.08 -8.23
CA ILE A 87 -2.07 -2.22 -7.05
C ILE A 87 -3.45 -1.61 -6.86
N GLU A 88 -4.08 -1.90 -5.72
CA GLU A 88 -5.34 -1.27 -5.35
C GLU A 88 -5.28 -0.68 -3.94
N GLN A 89 -6.07 0.36 -3.75
CA GLN A 89 -6.30 1.01 -2.47
C GLN A 89 -7.67 0.59 -1.92
N VAL A 90 -7.73 0.21 -0.65
CA VAL A 90 -9.01 0.07 0.08
C VAL A 90 -9.22 1.30 0.96
N PHE A 91 -10.46 1.74 1.07
CA PHE A 91 -10.86 2.82 1.97
C PHE A 91 -11.74 2.26 3.09
N ILE A 92 -11.40 2.56 4.33
CA ILE A 92 -12.10 2.06 5.52
C ILE A 92 -12.53 3.24 6.39
N THR A 93 -13.78 3.28 6.81
CA THR A 93 -14.28 4.31 7.72
C THR A 93 -13.74 4.10 9.13
N LYS A 94 -13.43 5.20 9.81
CA LYS A 94 -13.07 5.19 11.22
C LYS A 94 -14.24 4.70 12.07
N SER A 95 -13.95 3.73 12.94
CA SER A 95 -14.94 3.04 13.79
C SER A 95 -14.77 3.36 15.28
N SER A 96 -13.58 3.83 15.68
CA SER A 96 -13.26 4.21 17.06
C SER A 96 -13.26 5.73 17.24
N ARG A 97 -13.41 6.18 18.49
CA ARG A 97 -13.36 7.61 18.82
C ARG A 97 -11.94 8.16 18.79
N SER A 98 -10.96 7.39 19.29
CA SER A 98 -9.57 7.83 19.30
C SER A 98 -8.80 7.34 18.07
N ASP A 99 -7.85 8.16 17.61
CA ASP A 99 -6.97 7.83 16.49
C ASP A 99 -6.00 6.69 16.84
N ALA A 100 -5.54 6.65 18.09
CA ALA A 100 -4.63 5.60 18.56
C ALA A 100 -5.30 4.21 18.56
N GLU A 101 -6.54 4.12 19.05
CA GLU A 101 -7.32 2.88 18.96
C GLU A 101 -7.59 2.52 17.50
N PHE A 102 -7.84 3.51 16.63
CA PHE A 102 -8.12 3.23 15.22
C PHE A 102 -6.91 2.55 14.56
N GLU A 103 -5.72 3.12 14.74
CA GLU A 103 -4.48 2.55 14.20
C GLU A 103 -4.17 1.17 14.79
N GLN A 104 -4.47 0.94 16.07
CA GLN A 104 -4.32 -0.38 16.69
C GLN A 104 -5.29 -1.41 16.07
N GLN A 105 -6.55 -1.03 15.83
CA GLN A 105 -7.52 -1.90 15.17
C GLN A 105 -7.12 -2.19 13.73
N LEU A 106 -6.63 -1.19 12.98
CA LEU A 106 -6.10 -1.37 11.63
C LEU A 106 -4.89 -2.31 11.61
N TYR A 107 -4.01 -2.24 12.62
CA TYR A 107 -2.91 -3.19 12.77
C TYR A 107 -3.40 -4.63 12.98
N ILE A 108 -4.42 -4.82 13.83
CA ILE A 108 -5.05 -6.14 14.06
C ILE A 108 -5.71 -6.64 12.76
N LEU A 109 -6.50 -5.80 12.09
CA LEU A 109 -7.14 -6.09 10.82
C LEU A 109 -6.10 -6.51 9.76
N ARG A 110 -4.99 -5.77 9.64
CA ARG A 110 -3.90 -6.12 8.73
C ARG A 110 -3.36 -7.52 9.01
N ARG A 111 -3.08 -7.85 10.27
CA ARG A 111 -2.51 -9.15 10.64
C ARG A 111 -3.51 -10.31 10.41
N LEU A 112 -4.75 -10.15 10.84
CA LEU A 112 -5.79 -11.17 10.71
C LEU A 112 -6.19 -11.40 9.25
N SER A 113 -6.40 -10.32 8.49
CA SER A 113 -6.81 -10.43 7.08
C SER A 113 -5.74 -11.10 6.22
N ILE A 114 -4.47 -10.73 6.39
CA ILE A 114 -3.36 -11.41 5.68
C ILE A 114 -3.34 -12.90 6.00
N THR A 115 -3.57 -13.28 7.25
CA THR A 115 -3.62 -14.69 7.67
C THR A 115 -4.80 -15.41 7.02
N SER A 116 -5.98 -14.81 7.04
CA SER A 116 -7.21 -15.37 6.45
C SER A 116 -7.08 -15.53 4.93
N VAL A 117 -6.62 -14.49 4.23
CA VAL A 117 -6.46 -14.52 2.76
C VAL A 117 -5.46 -15.60 2.36
N ARG A 118 -4.35 -15.75 3.09
CA ARG A 118 -3.35 -16.81 2.82
C ARG A 118 -3.92 -18.21 3.01
N ALA A 119 -4.72 -18.42 4.05
CA ALA A 119 -5.40 -19.69 4.27
C ALA A 119 -6.40 -19.98 3.14
N SER A 120 -7.26 -19.02 2.79
CA SER A 120 -8.29 -19.20 1.76
C SER A 120 -7.74 -19.39 0.35
N LEU A 121 -6.60 -18.78 0.03
CA LEU A 121 -5.93 -18.92 -1.27
C LEU A 121 -4.93 -20.09 -1.32
N ASN A 122 -4.80 -20.89 -0.24
CA ASN A 122 -3.81 -21.98 -0.14
C ASN A 122 -2.37 -21.51 -0.43
N ILE A 123 -2.03 -20.28 -0.02
CA ILE A 123 -0.70 -19.71 -0.24
C ILE A 123 0.27 -20.41 0.73
N LYS A 124 1.21 -21.19 0.19
CA LYS A 124 2.28 -21.83 0.97
C LYS A 124 3.14 -20.75 1.64
N ARG A 125 3.74 -21.05 2.81
CA ARG A 125 4.78 -20.17 3.40
C ARG A 125 5.93 -20.05 2.41
N GLY A 126 6.29 -18.82 2.01
CA GLY A 126 7.26 -18.57 0.95
C GLY A 126 6.70 -18.70 -0.48
N GLY A 127 5.40 -19.00 -0.61
CA GLY A 127 4.70 -18.98 -1.89
C GLY A 127 4.77 -17.59 -2.52
N GLU A 128 5.29 -17.56 -3.72
CA GLU A 128 5.39 -16.37 -4.55
C GLU A 128 4.00 -15.74 -4.79
N ARG A 129 3.94 -14.41 -4.67
CA ARG A 129 3.16 -13.57 -5.59
C ARG A 129 1.64 -13.77 -5.66
N ASP A 130 0.94 -13.68 -4.54
CA ASP A 130 -0.51 -13.45 -4.60
C ASP A 130 -0.90 -12.16 -3.88
N PHE A 131 -0.93 -12.15 -2.55
CA PHE A 131 -1.52 -11.05 -1.79
C PHE A 131 -0.57 -10.45 -0.75
N TYR A 132 -0.28 -9.16 -0.86
CA TYR A 132 0.55 -8.42 0.10
C TYR A 132 -0.05 -7.06 0.40
N MET A 133 -0.16 -6.71 1.68
CA MET A 133 -0.64 -5.40 2.11
C MET A 133 0.55 -4.56 2.58
N CYS A 134 0.91 -3.52 1.83
CA CYS A 134 2.07 -2.66 2.09
C CYS A 134 1.86 -1.76 3.31
N SER A 135 0.68 -1.18 3.42
CA SER A 135 0.28 -0.30 4.52
C SER A 135 -1.23 -0.40 4.73
N LEU A 136 -1.67 -0.11 5.94
CA LEU A 136 -3.07 0.09 6.31
C LEU A 136 -3.08 1.02 7.51
N SER A 137 -3.38 2.30 7.26
CA SER A 137 -3.29 3.36 8.26
C SER A 137 -4.13 4.56 7.83
N SER A 138 -4.55 5.39 8.78
CA SER A 138 -5.17 6.68 8.51
C SER A 138 -4.17 7.81 8.29
N ARG A 139 -2.89 7.58 8.61
CA ARG A 139 -1.83 8.61 8.57
C ARG A 139 -0.74 8.31 7.56
N THR A 140 -0.47 7.04 7.28
CA THR A 140 0.71 6.66 6.51
C THR A 140 0.35 5.81 5.31
N ILE A 141 0.86 6.19 4.13
CA ILE A 141 0.74 5.41 2.90
C ILE A 141 2.14 5.00 2.45
N VAL A 142 2.32 3.69 2.23
CA VAL A 142 3.56 3.13 1.68
C VAL A 142 3.39 2.84 0.20
N TYR A 143 4.18 3.52 -0.62
CA TYR A 143 4.36 3.22 -2.04
C TYR A 143 5.60 2.35 -2.20
N LYS A 144 5.41 1.09 -2.60
CA LYS A 144 6.49 0.11 -2.74
C LYS A 144 6.70 -0.24 -4.22
N GLY A 145 7.90 -0.67 -4.60
CA GLY A 145 8.13 -1.24 -5.93
C GLY A 145 9.59 -1.60 -6.18
N GLN A 146 9.84 -2.42 -7.20
CA GLN A 146 11.19 -2.67 -7.71
C GLN A 146 11.61 -1.52 -8.65
N LEU A 147 11.70 -0.31 -8.09
CA LEU A 147 11.92 0.93 -8.82
C LEU A 147 13.18 1.64 -8.35
N LYS A 148 13.87 2.34 -9.26
CA LYS A 148 14.84 3.36 -8.85
C LYS A 148 14.09 4.56 -8.24
N PRO A 149 14.71 5.33 -7.33
CA PRO A 149 14.06 6.51 -6.75
C PRO A 149 13.58 7.53 -7.79
N SER A 150 14.31 7.69 -8.91
CA SER A 150 13.93 8.56 -10.02
C SER A 150 12.67 8.09 -10.77
N GLN A 151 12.40 6.78 -10.76
CA GLN A 151 11.27 6.17 -11.48
C GLN A 151 9.98 6.24 -10.68
N LEU A 152 10.06 6.43 -9.36
CA LEU A 152 8.92 6.37 -8.45
C LEU A 152 7.81 7.36 -8.85
N LYS A 153 8.17 8.62 -9.16
CA LYS A 153 7.20 9.65 -9.57
C LYS A 153 6.56 9.35 -10.93
N GLY A 154 7.32 8.77 -11.86
CA GLY A 154 6.81 8.35 -13.17
C GLY A 154 5.87 7.14 -13.06
N TYR A 155 6.22 6.15 -12.25
CA TYR A 155 5.40 4.96 -12.05
C TYR A 155 4.08 5.28 -11.34
N TYR A 156 4.12 6.00 -10.21
CA TYR A 156 2.93 6.47 -9.50
C TYR A 156 2.50 7.87 -9.95
N TYR A 157 2.53 8.15 -11.26
CA TYR A 157 2.25 9.48 -11.83
C TYR A 157 0.94 10.11 -11.32
N ALA A 158 -0.14 9.33 -11.26
CA ALA A 158 -1.45 9.83 -10.86
C ALA A 158 -1.51 10.23 -9.39
N ASN A 159 -0.60 9.70 -8.57
CA ASN A 159 -0.61 9.94 -7.13
C ASN A 159 0.50 10.89 -6.70
N LEU A 160 1.75 10.59 -7.05
CA LEU A 160 2.92 11.38 -6.67
C LEU A 160 3.22 12.53 -7.64
N GLY A 161 2.67 12.47 -8.85
CA GLY A 161 2.80 13.52 -9.87
C GLY A 161 1.68 14.56 -9.83
N HIS A 162 0.62 14.34 -9.04
CA HIS A 162 -0.52 15.25 -8.98
C HIS A 162 -0.14 16.55 -8.24
N GLU A 163 -0.55 17.71 -8.76
CA GLU A 163 -0.26 19.06 -8.20
C GLU A 163 -0.68 19.23 -6.74
N ASN A 164 -1.64 18.42 -6.33
CA ASN A 164 -2.29 18.42 -5.04
C ASN A 164 -1.54 17.51 -4.04
N PHE A 165 -0.69 16.60 -4.50
CA PHE A 165 0.01 15.68 -3.63
C PHE A 165 0.96 16.42 -2.68
N MET A 166 0.70 16.32 -1.38
CA MET A 166 1.47 16.96 -0.32
C MET A 166 1.71 15.92 0.78
N SER A 167 2.92 15.84 1.30
CA SER A 167 3.26 15.01 2.46
C SER A 167 4.05 15.85 3.44
N TYR A 168 3.88 15.61 4.74
CA TYR A 168 4.69 16.30 5.75
C TYR A 168 6.15 15.80 5.69
N MET A 169 6.33 14.49 5.55
CA MET A 169 7.65 13.89 5.34
C MET A 169 7.57 12.70 4.40
N ALA A 170 8.64 12.46 3.65
CA ALA A 170 8.82 11.29 2.82
C ALA A 170 10.07 10.54 3.27
N LEU A 171 9.92 9.28 3.65
CA LEU A 171 11.04 8.40 3.97
C LEU A 171 11.30 7.49 2.77
N SER A 172 12.41 7.75 2.09
CA SER A 172 13.01 6.85 1.12
C SER A 172 14.21 6.16 1.78
N PRO A 173 14.25 4.82 1.89
CA PRO A 173 15.42 4.06 2.30
C PRO A 173 16.65 4.27 1.39
N ALA A 174 16.50 5.00 0.27
CA ALA A 174 17.61 5.35 -0.59
C ALA A 174 18.42 6.54 -0.05
N ALA A 175 18.99 6.43 1.16
CA ALA A 175 20.10 7.27 1.63
C ALA A 175 20.73 6.73 2.93
N VAL A 176 21.09 5.44 2.98
CA VAL A 176 22.26 5.01 3.78
C VAL A 176 23.39 4.72 2.79
N LEU A 177 23.86 5.78 2.14
CA LEU A 177 25.17 5.80 1.48
C LEU A 177 26.15 6.46 2.45
N LEU A 178 26.35 5.85 3.62
CA LEU A 178 27.42 6.18 4.57
C LEU A 178 27.77 4.94 5.42
N TRP A 179 28.61 4.04 4.88
CA TRP A 179 29.76 3.49 5.61
C TRP A 179 30.79 2.89 4.63
N PRO A 180 32.10 3.18 4.79
CA PRO A 180 33.17 2.62 3.95
C PRO A 180 33.65 1.24 4.43
N THR A 181 34.35 0.54 3.52
CA THR A 181 35.39 -0.50 3.72
C THR A 181 35.04 -1.93 4.16
N ALA A 182 35.65 -2.89 3.43
CA ALA A 182 36.07 -4.26 3.80
C ALA A 182 34.97 -5.35 3.87
N MET A 183 35.12 -6.62 3.46
CA MET A 183 36.17 -7.49 2.89
C MET A 183 35.49 -8.86 2.57
N PRO A 184 36.17 -9.86 1.93
CA PRO A 184 35.54 -10.90 1.08
C PRO A 184 35.46 -12.31 1.71
N ASP A 185 34.57 -13.17 1.16
CA ASP A 185 34.43 -14.65 1.28
C ASP A 185 32.94 -14.99 0.96
N SER A 186 32.52 -15.68 -0.12
CA SER A 186 32.78 -17.04 -0.65
C SER A 186 32.14 -18.24 0.08
N SER A 187 30.85 -18.21 0.44
CA SER A 187 29.95 -19.39 0.26
C SER A 187 28.53 -19.15 0.77
N GLY A 188 27.55 -19.52 -0.07
CA GLY A 188 26.28 -20.08 0.38
C GLY A 188 25.32 -19.20 1.17
N CYS A 189 24.61 -18.29 0.50
CA CYS A 189 23.21 -17.96 0.80
C CYS A 189 22.69 -16.95 -0.24
N ASP A 190 22.22 -17.42 -1.40
CA ASP A 190 21.48 -16.55 -2.32
C ASP A 190 20.01 -16.50 -1.88
N LEU A 191 19.79 -15.86 -0.73
CA LEU A 191 18.50 -15.31 -0.37
C LEU A 191 18.21 -14.21 -1.39
N ARG A 192 17.51 -14.56 -2.47
CA ARG A 192 16.85 -13.60 -3.36
C ARG A 192 15.76 -12.86 -2.58
N LEU A 193 16.16 -11.98 -1.69
CA LEU A 193 15.30 -10.92 -1.18
C LEU A 193 15.07 -10.00 -2.37
N GLY A 194 13.86 -10.04 -2.94
CA GLY A 194 13.40 -9.05 -3.92
C GLY A 194 13.47 -7.67 -3.28
N GLY A 195 14.62 -7.01 -3.43
CA GLY A 195 14.94 -5.70 -2.88
C GLY A 195 14.20 -4.60 -3.63
N GLY A 196 12.87 -4.57 -3.50
CA GLY A 196 12.09 -3.40 -3.85
C GLY A 196 12.37 -2.26 -2.87
N LYS A 197 12.58 -1.05 -3.37
CA LYS A 197 12.68 0.15 -2.54
C LYS A 197 11.28 0.61 -2.13
N GLU A 198 11.12 1.00 -0.87
CA GLU A 198 9.83 1.41 -0.28
C GLU A 198 9.85 2.90 0.01
N MET A 199 8.96 3.71 -0.57
CA MET A 199 8.76 5.09 -0.10
C MET A 199 7.60 5.10 0.90
N CYS A 200 7.89 5.48 2.14
CA CYS A 200 6.88 5.67 3.18
C CYS A 200 6.55 7.16 3.26
N LEU A 201 5.29 7.52 3.03
CA LEU A 201 4.80 8.89 3.11
C LEU A 201 3.96 9.03 4.37
N VAL A 202 4.34 10.00 5.22
CA VAL A 202 3.66 10.40 6.46
C VAL A 202 3.14 11.83 6.30
#